data_AF-K2DMU2-F1
#
_entry.id   AF-K2DMU2-F1
#
_cell.length_a   1.000
_cell.length_b   1.000
_cell.length_c   1.000
_cell.angle_alpha   90.00
_cell.angle_beta   90.00
_cell.angle_gamma   90.00
#
_symmetry.space_group_name_H-M   'P 1'
#
loop_
_entity.id
_entity.type
_entity.pdbx_description
1 polymer ?
#
loop_
_entity_poly.entity_id
_entity_poly.type
_entity_poly.pdbx_seq_one_letter_code
_entity_poly.pdbx_strand_id
1 'polypeptide(L)' 'MGLVGMILGSIIMIGIMVGVILLIVWAVKKSNGTSNQTPSQTIANQSAKDIAQTRYAKGEITRDEYQRILADLGI' A
#
# COMPACT_ATOMS: atom_id res chain seq x y z
N MET A 1 32.51 -34.79 10.63
CA MET A 1 31.14 -34.38 10.26
C MET A 1 30.45 -33.49 11.32
N GLY A 2 31.16 -32.84 12.25
CA GLY A 2 30.52 -32.03 13.32
C GLY A 2 30.30 -30.55 12.98
N LEU A 3 31.26 -29.92 12.27
CA LEU A 3 31.18 -28.50 11.95
C LEU A 3 30.07 -28.15 10.95
N VAL A 4 29.85 -29.01 9.96
CA VAL A 4 28.79 -28.84 8.94
C VAL A 4 27.39 -28.92 9.57
N GLY A 5 27.19 -29.78 10.57
CA GLY A 5 25.92 -29.82 11.31
C GLY A 5 25.71 -28.56 12.15
N MET A 6 26.78 -28.04 12.76
CA MET A 6 26.72 -26.85 13.60
C MET A 6 26.39 -25.58 12.81
N ILE A 7 27.09 -25.33 11.69
CA ILE A 7 26.78 -24.18 10.82
C ILE A 7 25.39 -24.28 10.19
N LEU A 8 24.98 -25.46 9.74
CA LEU A 8 23.66 -25.65 9.14
C LEU A 8 22.54 -25.44 10.17
N GLY A 9 22.73 -25.92 11.40
CA GLY A 9 21.80 -25.67 12.51
C GLY A 9 21.70 -24.18 12.87
N SER A 10 22.83 -23.46 12.92
CA SER A 10 22.84 -22.02 13.20
C SER A 10 22.10 -21.21 12.12
N ILE A 11 22.32 -21.53 10.85
CA ILE A 11 21.65 -20.87 9.73
C ILE A 11 20.13 -21.11 9.74
N ILE A 12 19.69 -22.34 10.06
CA ILE A 12 18.26 -22.66 10.17
C ILE A 12 17.61 -21.87 11.30
N MET A 13 18.26 -21.76 12.47
CA MET A 13 17.73 -20.99 13.58
C MET A 13 17.58 -19.50 13.22
N ILE A 14 18.63 -18.90 12.67
CA ILE A 14 18.62 -17.50 12.22
C ILE A 14 17.58 -17.28 11.12
N GLY A 15 17.45 -18.23 10.19
CA GLY A 15 16.46 -18.21 9.12
C GLY A 15 15.02 -18.22 9.66
N ILE A 16 14.73 -19.03 10.68
CA ILE A 16 13.42 -19.04 11.35
C ILE A 16 13.14 -17.67 11.99
N MET A 17 14.12 -17.08 12.67
CA MET A 17 13.95 -15.78 13.32
C MET A 17 13.65 -14.66 12.31
N VAL A 18 14.42 -14.60 11.21
CA VAL A 18 14.19 -13.65 10.12
C VAL A 18 12.84 -13.92 9.43
N GLY A 19 12.49 -15.19 9.24
CA GLY A 19 11.21 -15.60 8.64
C GLY A 19 10.01 -15.12 9.44
N VAL A 20 10.07 -15.20 10.76
CA VAL A 20 9.01 -14.68 11.65
C VAL A 20 8.89 -13.16 11.54
N ILE A 21 10.02 -12.44 11.55
CA ILE A 21 10.01 -10.97 11.38
C ILE A 21 9.41 -10.57 10.04
N LEU A 22 9.82 -11.25 8.95
CA LEU A 22 9.26 -11.02 7.61
C LEU A 22 7.76 -11.34 7.55
N LEU A 23 7.31 -12.41 8.21
CA LEU A 23 5.89 -12.75 8.30
C LEU A 23 5.09 -11.66 9.01
N ILE A 24 5.62 -11.10 10.09
CA ILE A 24 4.96 -10.00 10.82
C ILE A 24 4.91 -8.75 9.94
N VAL A 25 6.02 -8.35 9.31
CA VAL A 25 6.06 -7.19 8.41
C VAL A 25 5.10 -7.38 7.23
N TRP A 26 5.05 -8.57 6.65
CA TRP A 26 4.14 -8.89 5.55
C TRP A 26 2.68 -8.89 6.01
N ALA A 27 2.38 -9.45 7.19
CA ALA A 27 1.04 -9.47 7.75
C ALA A 27 0.54 -8.04 8.02
N VAL A 28 1.37 -7.19 8.63
CA VAL A 28 1.05 -5.77 8.88
C VAL A 28 0.87 -5.03 7.55
N LYS A 29 1.80 -5.18 6.60
CA LYS A 29 1.70 -4.53 5.29
C LYS A 29 0.47 -4.99 4.50
N LYS A 30 0.07 -6.26 4.64
CA LYS A 30 -1.15 -6.82 4.04
C LYS A 30 -2.41 -6.26 4.72
N SER A 31 -2.43 -6.14 6.04
CA SER A 31 -3.57 -5.54 6.76
C SER A 31 -3.71 -4.04 6.52
N ASN A 32 -2.59 -3.32 6.37
CA ASN A 32 -2.59 -1.90 6.03
C ASN A 32 -2.84 -1.63 4.53
N GLY A 33 -2.73 -2.66 3.67
CA GLY A 33 -2.87 -2.54 2.22
C GLY A 33 -4.31 -2.58 1.68
N THR A 34 -5.33 -2.71 2.54
CA THR A 34 -6.75 -2.67 2.11
C THR A 34 -7.29 -1.26 1.97
N SER A 35 -6.53 -0.22 2.33
CA SER A 35 -6.86 1.16 1.97
C SER A 35 -5.90 1.63 0.90
N ASN A 36 -6.29 1.40 -0.36
CA ASN A 36 -5.85 2.09 -1.58
C ASN A 36 -4.57 2.92 -1.46
N GLN A 37 -3.41 2.37 -1.83
CA GLN A 37 -2.32 3.19 -2.36
C GLN A 37 -1.32 2.33 -3.13
N THR A 38 -1.62 2.19 -4.42
CA THR A 38 -0.65 1.89 -5.46
C THR A 38 0.61 2.77 -5.32
N PRO A 39 1.81 2.22 -5.52
CA PRO A 39 3.05 2.96 -5.30
C PRO A 39 3.25 4.03 -6.38
N SER A 40 3.19 5.28 -5.94
CA SER A 40 4.08 6.38 -6.34
C SER A 40 3.99 7.02 -7.74
N GLN A 41 2.94 6.78 -8.53
CA GLN A 41 2.67 7.62 -9.72
C GLN A 41 1.24 8.19 -9.80
N THR A 42 0.32 7.71 -8.95
CA THR A 42 -1.09 8.13 -8.94
C THR A 42 -1.43 9.14 -7.84
N ILE A 43 -0.48 9.48 -6.94
CA ILE A 43 -0.79 10.23 -5.71
C ILE A 43 -1.32 11.65 -5.99
N ALA A 44 -0.87 12.32 -7.05
CA ALA A 44 -1.41 13.62 -7.44
C ALA A 44 -2.84 13.51 -8.01
N ASN A 45 -3.10 12.55 -8.90
CA ASN A 45 -4.40 12.34 -9.53
C ASN A 45 -5.46 11.76 -8.60
N GLN A 46 -5.08 10.82 -7.71
CA GLN A 46 -5.97 10.33 -6.67
C GLN A 46 -6.33 11.42 -5.68
N SER A 47 -5.37 12.26 -5.27
CA SER A 47 -5.68 13.39 -4.36
C SER A 47 -6.68 14.35 -5.00
N ALA A 48 -6.50 14.76 -6.26
CA ALA A 48 -7.42 15.68 -6.92
C ALA A 48 -8.82 15.06 -7.12
N LYS A 49 -8.89 13.81 -7.57
CA LYS A 49 -10.16 13.07 -7.75
C LYS A 49 -10.89 12.80 -6.43
N ASP A 50 -10.18 12.36 -5.39
CA ASP A 50 -10.76 12.04 -4.08
C ASP A 50 -11.25 13.31 -3.38
N ILE A 51 -10.52 14.42 -3.50
CA ILE A 51 -10.95 15.73 -3.00
C ILE A 51 -12.22 16.19 -3.73
N ALA A 52 -12.28 16.03 -5.07
CA ALA A 52 -13.46 16.38 -5.86
C ALA A 52 -14.66 15.48 -5.49
N GLN A 53 -14.46 14.17 -5.36
CA GLN A 53 -15.52 13.23 -4.99
C GLN A 53 -16.05 13.49 -3.59
N THR A 54 -15.18 13.80 -2.64
CA THR A 54 -15.56 14.14 -1.26
C THR A 54 -16.42 15.40 -1.22
N ARG A 55 -16.06 16.43 -1.99
CA ARG A 55 -16.84 17.67 -2.06
C ARG A 55 -18.17 17.48 -2.80
N TYR A 56 -18.20 16.65 -3.84
CA TYR A 56 -19.44 16.30 -4.54
C TYR A 56 -20.40 15.55 -3.61
N ALA A 57 -19.89 14.59 -2.82
CA ALA A 57 -20.68 13.86 -1.84
C ALA A 57 -21.20 14.77 -0.70
N LYS A 58 -20.43 15.79 -0.33
CA LYS A 58 -20.87 16.85 0.59
C LYS A 58 -21.88 17.82 -0.04
N GLY A 59 -22.06 17.79 -1.36
CA GLY A 59 -22.91 18.73 -2.11
C GLY A 59 -22.28 20.12 -2.26
N GLU A 60 -20.98 20.27 -1.97
CA GLU A 60 -20.24 21.53 -2.08
C GLU A 60 -19.90 21.88 -3.53
N ILE A 61 -19.89 20.87 -4.42
CA ILE A 61 -19.71 21.05 -5.86
C ILE A 61 -20.81 20.34 -6.62
N THR A 62 -21.18 20.90 -7.76
CA THR A 62 -22.18 20.33 -8.67
C THR A 62 -21.57 19.21 -9.52
N ARG A 63 -22.43 18.39 -10.14
CA ARG A 63 -22.00 17.33 -11.06
C ARG A 63 -21.15 17.88 -12.22
N ASP A 64 -21.49 19.06 -12.73
CA ASP A 64 -20.79 19.69 -13.84
C ASP A 64 -19.36 20.08 -13.45
N GLU A 65 -19.15 20.62 -12.25
CA GLU A 65 -17.83 20.93 -11.71
C GLU A 65 -17.00 19.67 -11.45
N TYR A 66 -17.63 18.62 -10.91
CA TYR A 66 -16.98 17.33 -10.74
C TYR A 66 -16.50 16.77 -12.08
N GLN A 67 -17.33 16.82 -13.11
CA GLN A 67 -16.98 16.29 -14.43
C GLN A 67 -15.89 17.11 -15.13
N ARG A 68 -15.87 18.44 -14.93
CA ARG A 68 -14.77 19.30 -15.39
C ARG A 68 -13.44 18.93 -14.76
N ILE A 69 -13.43 18.65 -13.45
CA ILE A 69 -12.21 18.22 -12.75
C ILE A 69 -11.75 16.87 -13.28
N LEU A 70 -12.65 15.92 -13.51
CA LEU A 70 -12.28 14.63 -14.13
C LEU A 70 -11.68 14.81 -15.53
N ALA A 71 -12.31 15.63 -16.37
CA ALA A 71 -11.82 15.91 -17.72
C ALA A 71 -10.46 16.62 -17.73
N ASP A 72 -10.23 17.56 -16.80
CA ASP A 72 -8.96 18.27 -16.63
C ASP A 72 -7.84 17.33 -16.16
N LEU A 73 -8.19 16.33 -15.33
CA LEU A 73 -7.29 15.27 -14.88
C LEU A 73 -7.04 14.19 -15.96
N GLY A 74 -7.69 14.28 -17.12
CA GLY A 74 -7.53 13.35 -18.25
C GLY A 74 -8.09 11.95 -17.99
N ILE A 75 -9.09 11.83 -17.12
CA ILE A 75 -9.73 10.56 -16.70
C ILE A 75 -11.22 10.50 -17.01
#